data_AF-A0A662VNK9-F1
#
_entry.id   AF-A0A662VNK9-F1
#
_cell.length_a   1.000
_cell.length_b   1.000
_cell.length_c   1.000
_cell.angle_alpha   90.00
_cell.angle_beta   90.00
_cell.angle_gamma   90.00
#
_symmetry.space_group_name_H-M   'P 1'
#
loop_
_entity.id
_entity.type
_entity.pdbx_description
1 polymer ?
#
loop_
_entity_poly.entity_id
_entity_poly.type
_entity_poly.pdbx_seq_one_letter_code
_entity_poly.pdbx_strand_id
1 'polypeptide(L)'
;MALKITIIGKVHDVGYRIFLLEEADRLFISRFDARNVRLDGKEALVVLIDGDKEQLDEFIRFVNSERPEGADVEEIRIEEYAGKIRDIENFRTSFNTAQLSKIVRVGLRMLGKQDETIDVIRTESEKTREELGTKIDLTREEIGGKLDLLRSDLKEYIEVNFKKLTDEMGEVKRELERVKKALRNAGISV
;
A
#
# COMPACT_ATOMS: atom_id res chain seq x y z
N MET A 1 -32.08 24.84 32.79
CA MET A 1 -31.37 24.44 34.03
C MET A 1 -30.11 23.74 33.58
N ALA A 2 -29.00 23.93 34.28
CA ALA A 2 -27.74 23.40 33.80
C ALA A 2 -27.37 22.12 34.54
N LEU A 3 -26.87 21.14 33.79
CA LEU A 3 -26.43 19.84 34.30
C LEU A 3 -24.96 19.61 33.97
N LYS A 4 -24.29 18.91 34.87
CA LYS A 4 -22.97 18.33 34.67
C LYS A 4 -23.09 16.82 34.66
N ILE A 5 -22.69 16.22 33.55
CA ILE A 5 -22.68 14.78 33.34
C ILE A 5 -21.20 14.34 33.31
N THR A 6 -20.84 13.39 34.14
CA THR A 6 -19.48 12.82 34.19
C THR A 6 -19.57 11.35 33.84
N ILE A 7 -18.97 10.97 32.71
CA ILE A 7 -18.94 9.60 32.19
C ILE A 7 -17.53 9.05 32.42
N ILE A 8 -17.39 7.98 33.20
CA ILE A 8 -16.11 7.39 33.59
C ILE A 8 -15.97 6.02 32.90
N GLY A 9 -14.77 5.73 32.40
CA GLY A 9 -14.46 4.48 31.70
C GLY A 9 -13.61 4.75 30.45
N LYS A 10 -13.53 3.81 29.51
CA LYS A 10 -12.85 4.00 28.22
C LYS A 10 -13.69 4.92 27.32
N VAL A 11 -13.43 6.22 27.41
CA VAL A 11 -14.24 7.26 26.75
C VAL A 11 -13.41 8.29 26.00
N HIS A 12 -12.08 8.19 26.00
CA HIS A 12 -11.21 9.05 25.19
C HIS A 12 -10.96 8.44 23.81
N ASP A 13 -10.78 9.30 22.80
CA ASP A 13 -10.49 8.92 21.41
C ASP A 13 -11.48 7.92 20.74
N VAL A 14 -12.66 7.68 21.33
CA VAL A 14 -13.76 6.85 20.80
C VAL A 14 -14.90 7.68 20.17
N GLY A 15 -14.66 8.97 19.87
CA GLY A 15 -15.68 9.84 19.26
C GLY A 15 -16.77 10.37 20.21
N TYR A 16 -16.73 10.03 21.50
CA TYR A 16 -17.77 10.37 22.48
C TYR A 16 -18.18 11.85 22.53
N ARG A 17 -17.23 12.79 22.38
CA ARG A 17 -17.54 14.23 22.37
C ARG A 17 -18.37 14.67 21.16
N ILE A 18 -18.12 14.08 19.99
CA ILE A 18 -18.90 14.36 18.76
C ILE A 18 -20.28 13.72 18.90
N PHE A 19 -20.31 12.47 19.36
CA PHE A 19 -21.54 11.73 19.61
C PHE A 19 -22.53 12.50 20.51
N LEU A 20 -22.04 13.07 21.60
CA LEU A 20 -22.87 13.88 22.51
C LEU A 20 -23.21 15.27 21.96
N LEU A 21 -22.35 15.84 21.11
CA LEU A 21 -22.63 17.10 20.44
C LEU A 21 -23.77 16.93 19.42
N GLU A 22 -23.74 15.87 18.61
CA GLU A 22 -24.80 15.55 17.64
C GLU A 22 -26.16 15.39 18.31
N GLU A 23 -26.18 14.75 19.48
CA GLU A 23 -27.39 14.63 20.27
C GLU A 23 -27.89 15.97 20.81
N ALA A 24 -26.98 16.78 21.36
CA ALA A 24 -27.33 18.12 21.85
C ALA A 24 -27.90 18.99 20.72
N ASP A 25 -27.35 18.85 19.51
CA ASP A 25 -27.84 19.52 18.30
C ASP A 25 -29.26 19.06 17.93
N ARG A 26 -29.50 17.74 17.94
CA ARG A 26 -30.81 17.15 17.64
C ARG A 26 -31.91 17.64 18.60
N LEU A 27 -31.55 17.82 19.86
CA LEU A 27 -32.45 18.31 20.91
C LEU A 27 -32.52 19.83 21.01
N PHE A 28 -31.84 20.57 20.11
CA PHE A 28 -31.78 22.03 20.09
C PHE A 28 -31.26 22.64 21.42
N ILE A 29 -30.32 21.95 22.08
CA ILE A 29 -29.67 22.46 23.30
C ILE A 29 -28.70 23.58 22.91
N SER A 30 -28.96 24.80 23.38
CA SER A 30 -28.20 25.99 22.97
C SER A 30 -26.83 26.15 23.66
N ARG A 31 -26.62 25.49 24.79
CA ARG A 31 -25.40 25.58 25.59
C ARG A 31 -24.82 24.20 25.83
N PHE A 32 -23.59 23.98 25.38
CA PHE A 32 -22.92 22.70 25.45
C PHE A 32 -21.41 22.88 25.66
N ASP A 33 -20.84 22.08 26.55
CA ASP A 33 -19.41 21.90 26.65
C ASP A 33 -19.06 20.44 26.94
N ALA A 34 -17.93 19.98 26.42
CA ALA A 34 -17.47 18.61 26.64
C ALA A 34 -15.94 18.54 26.67
N ARG A 35 -15.40 17.95 27.74
CA ARG A 35 -13.96 17.89 27.97
C ARG A 35 -13.52 16.53 28.51
N ASN A 36 -12.48 16.00 27.89
CA ASN A 36 -11.79 14.83 28.41
C ASN A 36 -10.96 15.23 29.63
N VAL A 37 -11.15 14.51 30.73
CA VAL A 37 -10.40 14.68 31.97
C VAL A 37 -9.92 13.32 32.47
N ARG A 38 -9.08 13.30 33.50
CA ARG A 38 -8.76 12.09 34.26
C ARG A 38 -9.23 12.24 35.69
N LEU A 39 -10.00 11.28 36.17
CA LEU A 39 -10.46 11.19 37.56
C LEU A 39 -9.87 9.92 38.16
N ASP A 40 -9.08 10.05 39.22
CA ASP A 40 -8.41 8.93 39.89
C ASP A 40 -7.60 8.03 38.94
N GLY A 41 -6.94 8.66 37.95
CA GLY A 41 -6.14 7.96 36.93
C GLY A 41 -6.95 7.31 35.81
N LYS A 42 -8.29 7.25 35.92
CA LYS A 42 -9.20 6.73 34.89
C LYS A 42 -9.57 7.82 33.89
N GLU A 43 -9.87 7.39 32.68
CA GLU A 43 -10.46 8.25 31.66
C GLU A 43 -11.88 8.66 32.09
N ALA A 44 -12.17 9.94 31.93
CA ALA A 44 -13.51 10.47 32.11
C ALA A 44 -13.82 11.57 31.10
N LEU A 45 -15.09 11.73 30.79
CA LEU A 45 -15.64 12.79 29.97
C LEU A 45 -16.62 13.59 30.82
N VAL A 46 -16.35 14.89 30.98
CA VAL A 46 -17.28 15.83 31.60
C VAL A 46 -18.02 16.58 30.51
N VAL A 47 -19.34 16.51 30.54
CA VAL A 47 -20.26 17.23 29.65
C VAL A 47 -21.11 18.18 30.48
N LEU A 48 -21.25 19.40 29.99
CA LEU A 48 -22.07 20.46 30.58
C LEU A 48 -23.13 20.85 29.57
N ILE A 49 -24.40 20.84 29.97
CA ILE A 49 -25.54 21.25 29.13
C ILE A 49 -26.47 22.19 29.88
N ASP A 50 -27.06 23.16 29.18
CA ASP A 50 -28.18 23.97 29.71
C ASP A 50 -29.32 23.98 28.69
N GLY A 51 -30.48 23.53 29.13
CA GLY A 51 -31.69 23.41 28.34
C GLY A 51 -32.94 23.47 29.21
N ASP A 52 -34.11 23.37 28.58
CA ASP A 52 -35.35 23.15 29.31
C ASP A 52 -35.44 21.70 29.83
N LYS A 53 -36.47 21.42 30.63
CA LYS A 53 -36.59 20.13 31.29
C LYS A 53 -36.76 18.97 30.30
N GLU A 54 -37.50 19.17 29.21
CA GLU A 54 -37.79 18.13 28.23
C GLU A 54 -36.51 17.74 27.47
N GLN A 55 -35.74 18.76 27.05
CA GLN A 55 -34.43 18.59 26.41
C GLN A 55 -33.46 17.81 27.30
N LEU A 56 -33.37 18.17 28.58
CA LEU A 56 -32.44 17.53 29.51
C LEU A 56 -32.86 16.10 29.84
N ASP A 57 -34.15 15.85 30.06
CA ASP A 57 -34.67 14.52 30.34
C ASP A 57 -34.42 13.58 29.14
N GLU A 58 -34.58 14.07 27.91
CA GLU A 58 -34.26 13.29 26.71
C GLU A 58 -32.76 13.05 26.54
N PHE A 59 -31.92 14.06 26.75
CA PHE A 59 -30.47 13.92 26.68
C PHE A 59 -29.95 12.92 27.71
N ILE A 60 -30.47 12.95 28.95
CA ILE A 60 -30.12 11.99 29.99
C ILE A 60 -30.52 10.57 29.59
N ARG A 61 -31.71 10.38 28.99
CA ARG A 61 -32.12 9.05 28.49
C ARG A 61 -31.10 8.54 27.47
N PHE A 62 -30.75 9.37 26.50
CA PHE A 62 -29.76 9.03 25.48
C PHE A 62 -28.41 8.64 26.07
N VAL A 63 -27.86 9.45 27.00
CA VAL A 63 -26.57 9.17 27.64
C VAL A 63 -26.56 7.83 28.40
N ASN A 64 -27.69 7.41 28.95
CA ASN A 64 -27.81 6.16 29.68
C ASN A 64 -28.08 4.94 28.78
N SER A 65 -28.65 5.13 27.58
CA SER A 65 -29.01 4.03 26.68
C SER A 65 -28.03 3.82 25.53
N GLU A 66 -27.39 4.87 25.05
CA GLU A 66 -26.57 4.88 23.84
C GLU A 66 -25.12 5.27 24.12
N ARG A 67 -24.19 4.68 23.36
CA ARG A 67 -22.76 4.95 23.44
C ARG A 67 -22.08 4.73 22.09
N PRO A 68 -21.02 5.48 21.75
CA PRO A 68 -20.30 5.27 20.50
C PRO A 68 -19.55 3.93 20.50
N GLU A 69 -19.23 3.44 19.31
CA GLU A 69 -18.47 2.21 19.14
C GLU A 69 -17.09 2.30 19.82
N GLY A 70 -16.71 1.25 20.54
CA GLY A 70 -15.44 1.16 21.24
C GLY A 70 -15.38 1.87 22.60
N ALA A 71 -16.46 2.53 23.02
CA ALA A 71 -16.58 3.06 24.38
C ALA A 71 -16.96 1.96 25.39
N ASP A 72 -16.33 2.01 26.55
CA ASP A 72 -16.69 1.16 27.69
C ASP A 72 -16.96 2.06 28.91
N VAL A 73 -18.21 2.10 29.36
CA VAL A 73 -18.67 3.02 30.40
C VAL A 73 -18.81 2.26 31.70
N GLU A 74 -18.09 2.69 32.72
CA GLU A 74 -18.12 2.11 34.07
C GLU A 74 -19.15 2.81 34.95
N GLU A 75 -19.23 4.14 34.86
CA GLU A 75 -20.07 4.95 35.73
C GLU A 75 -20.51 6.25 35.04
N ILE A 76 -21.75 6.66 35.30
CA ILE A 76 -22.29 7.95 34.88
C ILE A 76 -22.79 8.69 36.13
N ARG A 77 -22.31 9.91 36.34
CA ARG A 77 -22.75 10.81 37.42
C ARG A 77 -23.42 12.04 36.82
N ILE A 78 -24.58 12.41 37.33
CA ILE A 78 -25.36 13.57 36.87
C ILE A 78 -25.59 14.47 38.07
N GLU A 79 -25.20 15.73 37.94
CA GLU A 79 -25.24 16.73 39.01
C GLU A 79 -25.79 18.05 38.47
N GLU A 80 -26.48 18.83 39.30
CA GLU A 80 -26.81 20.22 38.95
C GLU A 80 -25.53 21.06 38.80
N TYR A 81 -25.53 21.96 37.83
CA TYR A 81 -24.40 22.85 37.56
C TYR A 81 -24.84 24.31 37.62
N ALA A 82 -24.22 25.09 38.51
CA ALA A 82 -24.53 26.51 38.67
C ALA A 82 -23.60 27.45 37.87
N GLY A 83 -22.63 26.90 37.14
CA GLY A 83 -21.66 27.68 36.38
C GLY A 83 -22.17 28.10 35.00
N LYS A 84 -21.41 28.98 34.33
CA LYS A 84 -21.69 29.33 32.94
C LYS A 84 -21.27 28.20 32.01
N ILE A 85 -22.11 27.92 31.02
CA ILE A 85 -21.84 27.00 29.92
C ILE A 85 -21.74 27.82 28.64
N ARG A 86 -20.74 27.51 27.81
CA ARG A 86 -20.54 28.23 26.55
C ARG A 86 -21.64 27.91 25.55
N ASP A 87 -21.76 28.77 24.55
CA ASP A 87 -22.59 28.50 23.38
C ASP A 87 -22.17 27.22 22.66
N ILE A 88 -23.13 26.43 22.20
CA ILE A 88 -22.87 25.24 21.41
C ILE A 88 -22.09 25.59 20.14
N GLU A 89 -22.37 26.72 19.48
CA GLU A 89 -21.61 27.18 18.30
C GLU A 89 -20.14 27.45 18.62
N ASN A 90 -19.88 28.01 19.81
CA ASN A 90 -18.52 28.26 20.29
C ASN A 90 -17.80 26.94 20.61
N PHE A 91 -18.51 25.94 21.16
CA PHE A 91 -17.99 24.59 21.29
C PHE A 91 -17.61 24.04 19.91
N ARG A 92 -18.55 23.99 18.96
CA ARG A 92 -18.33 23.45 17.61
C ARG A 92 -17.13 24.10 16.93
N THR A 93 -17.05 25.42 16.94
CA THR A 93 -15.95 26.18 16.31
C THR A 93 -14.60 25.80 16.91
N SER A 94 -14.48 25.82 18.24
CA SER A 94 -13.22 25.49 18.92
C SER A 94 -12.84 24.01 18.76
N PHE A 95 -13.83 23.12 18.81
CA PHE A 95 -13.65 21.68 18.68
C PHE A 95 -13.19 21.33 17.26
N ASN A 96 -13.85 21.85 16.23
CA ASN A 96 -13.46 21.68 14.83
C ASN A 96 -12.05 22.21 14.57
N THR A 97 -11.71 23.38 15.13
CA THR A 97 -10.34 23.93 15.04
C THR A 97 -9.31 22.97 15.65
N ALA A 98 -9.60 22.41 16.82
CA ALA A 98 -8.72 21.43 17.46
C ALA A 98 -8.59 20.13 16.65
N GLN A 99 -9.68 19.64 16.05
CA GLN A 99 -9.65 18.47 15.17
C GLN A 99 -8.84 18.73 13.90
N LEU A 100 -9.03 19.87 13.24
CA LEU A 100 -8.24 20.28 12.08
C LEU A 100 -6.75 20.36 12.42
N SER A 101 -6.39 20.90 13.58
CA SER A 101 -5.00 20.91 14.06
C SER A 101 -4.44 19.49 14.28
N LYS A 102 -5.26 18.54 14.78
CA LYS A 102 -4.87 17.12 14.90
C LYS A 102 -4.63 16.51 13.51
N ILE A 103 -5.53 16.77 12.54
CA ILE A 103 -5.39 16.31 11.15
C ILE A 103 -4.12 16.86 10.51
N VAL A 104 -3.82 18.16 10.63
CA VAL A 104 -2.60 18.77 10.10
C VAL A 104 -1.35 18.10 10.67
N ARG A 105 -1.31 17.87 11.99
CA ARG A 105 -0.16 17.19 12.63
C ARG A 105 0.03 15.76 12.15
N VAL A 106 -1.07 15.01 12.01
CA VAL A 106 -1.01 13.63 11.48
C VAL A 106 -0.58 13.66 10.01
N GLY A 107 -1.12 14.58 9.21
CA GLY A 107 -0.75 14.76 7.80
C GLY A 107 0.74 15.06 7.61
N LEU A 108 1.31 15.97 8.41
CA LEU A 108 2.76 16.25 8.38
C LEU A 108 3.61 15.00 8.72
N ARG A 109 3.19 14.20 9.71
CA ARG A 109 3.87 12.94 10.03
C ARG A 109 3.75 11.92 8.91
N MET A 110 2.60 11.86 8.23
CA MET A 110 2.40 10.98 7.08
C MET A 110 3.29 11.38 5.91
N LEU A 111 3.43 12.68 5.61
CA LEU A 111 4.34 13.17 4.57
C LEU A 111 5.78 12.74 4.84
N GLY A 112 6.29 12.92 6.07
CA GLY A 112 7.63 12.46 6.41
C GLY A 112 7.83 10.94 6.23
N LYS A 113 6.84 10.12 6.62
CA LYS A 113 6.89 8.67 6.38
C LYS A 113 6.79 8.30 4.90
N GLN A 114 6.10 9.10 4.10
CA GLN A 114 6.02 8.90 2.65
C GLN A 114 7.38 9.19 2.00
N ASP A 115 8.07 10.25 2.41
CA ASP A 115 9.42 10.56 1.94
C ASP A 115 10.38 9.40 2.24
N GLU A 116 10.38 8.89 3.48
CA GLU A 116 11.15 7.70 3.88
C GLU A 116 10.83 6.48 3.00
N THR A 117 9.55 6.25 2.71
CA THR A 117 9.10 5.12 1.88
C THR A 117 9.58 5.27 0.43
N ILE A 118 9.53 6.49 -0.12
CA ILE A 118 10.00 6.78 -1.48
C ILE A 118 11.51 6.54 -1.58
N ASP A 119 12.28 6.93 -0.57
CA ASP A 119 13.73 6.73 -0.56
C ASP A 119 14.09 5.24 -0.49
N VAL A 120 13.37 4.44 0.31
CA VAL A 120 13.51 2.98 0.33
C VAL A 120 13.20 2.38 -1.04
N ILE A 121 12.07 2.77 -1.66
CA ILE A 121 11.67 2.29 -2.98
C ILE A 121 12.74 2.63 -4.03
N ARG A 122 13.28 3.86 -4.00
CA ARG A 122 14.33 4.28 -4.92
C ARG A 122 15.58 3.42 -4.78
N THR A 123 16.05 3.25 -3.54
CA THR A 123 17.25 2.46 -3.22
C THR A 123 17.11 1.01 -3.65
N GLU A 124 15.99 0.36 -3.32
CA GLU A 124 15.75 -1.03 -3.70
C GLU A 124 15.54 -1.20 -5.21
N SER A 125 14.95 -0.21 -5.89
CA SER A 125 14.83 -0.19 -7.35
C SER A 125 16.19 -0.09 -8.03
N GLU A 126 17.11 0.72 -7.49
CA GLU A 126 18.49 0.84 -7.98
C GLU A 126 19.25 -0.48 -7.84
N LYS A 127 19.22 -1.10 -6.65
CA LYS A 127 19.82 -2.42 -6.43
C LYS A 127 19.26 -3.48 -7.37
N THR A 128 17.94 -3.52 -7.53
CA THR A 128 17.27 -4.46 -8.43
C THR A 128 17.75 -4.29 -9.87
N ARG A 129 17.90 -3.03 -10.35
CA ARG A 129 18.42 -2.74 -11.69
C ARG A 129 19.87 -3.19 -11.84
N GLU A 130 20.71 -2.97 -10.84
CA GLU A 130 22.12 -3.38 -10.84
C GLU A 130 22.26 -4.91 -10.89
N GLU A 131 21.52 -5.63 -10.03
CA GLU A 131 21.51 -7.09 -10.00
C GLU A 131 21.01 -7.69 -11.32
N LEU A 132 19.93 -7.13 -11.87
CA LEU A 132 19.39 -7.57 -13.16
C LEU A 132 20.36 -7.27 -14.30
N GLY A 133 20.98 -6.07 -14.31
CA GLY A 133 21.99 -5.71 -15.29
C GLY A 133 23.15 -6.71 -15.29
N THR A 134 23.68 -7.01 -14.11
CA THR A 134 24.76 -8.00 -13.94
C THR A 134 24.35 -9.38 -14.46
N LYS A 135 23.15 -9.86 -14.14
CA LYS A 135 22.65 -11.15 -14.63
C LYS A 135 22.45 -11.16 -16.15
N ILE A 136 21.97 -10.06 -16.73
CA ILE A 136 21.81 -9.92 -18.18
C ILE A 136 23.18 -9.99 -18.87
N ASP A 137 24.18 -9.28 -18.35
CA ASP A 137 25.53 -9.28 -18.93
C ASP A 137 26.16 -10.68 -18.88
N LEU A 138 26.08 -11.37 -17.74
CA LEU A 138 26.54 -12.77 -17.61
C LEU A 138 25.83 -13.70 -18.59
N THR A 139 24.51 -13.58 -18.72
CA THR A 139 23.72 -14.40 -19.65
C THR A 139 24.13 -14.13 -21.10
N ARG A 140 24.40 -12.87 -21.44
CA ARG A 140 24.84 -12.46 -22.78
C ARG A 140 26.21 -13.06 -23.11
N GLU A 141 27.15 -13.02 -22.17
CA GLU A 141 28.48 -13.63 -22.34
C GLU A 141 28.37 -15.15 -22.54
N GLU A 142 27.58 -15.84 -21.72
CA GLU A 142 27.40 -17.30 -21.82
C GLU A 142 26.78 -17.70 -23.17
N ILE A 143 25.74 -16.98 -23.63
CA ILE A 143 25.12 -17.21 -24.93
C ILE A 143 26.12 -16.91 -26.06
N GLY A 144 26.88 -15.82 -25.97
CA GLY A 144 27.92 -15.48 -26.94
C GLY A 144 28.95 -16.59 -27.10
N GLY A 145 29.48 -17.10 -25.99
CA GLY A 145 30.43 -18.22 -25.99
C GLY A 145 29.87 -19.49 -26.61
N LYS A 146 28.62 -19.86 -26.29
CA LYS A 146 27.94 -21.02 -26.91
C LYS A 146 27.75 -20.85 -28.42
N LEU A 147 27.42 -19.64 -28.88
CA LEU A 147 27.30 -19.36 -30.31
C LEU A 147 28.63 -19.49 -31.05
N ASP A 148 29.73 -19.04 -30.45
CA ASP A 148 31.06 -19.14 -31.07
C ASP A 148 31.55 -20.59 -31.15
N LEU A 149 31.24 -21.42 -30.13
CA LEU A 149 31.47 -22.87 -30.19
C LEU A 149 30.65 -23.52 -31.31
N LEU A 150 29.34 -23.26 -31.36
CA LEU A 150 28.46 -23.79 -32.42
C LEU A 150 28.93 -23.41 -33.83
N ARG A 151 29.41 -22.17 -34.02
CA ARG A 151 29.98 -21.73 -35.30
C ARG A 151 31.23 -22.51 -35.66
N SER A 152 32.08 -22.79 -34.69
CA SER A 152 33.32 -23.55 -34.88
C SER A 152 33.00 -25.00 -35.26
N ASP A 153 32.11 -25.65 -34.52
CA ASP A 153 31.65 -27.03 -34.78
C ASP A 153 31.02 -27.14 -36.19
N LEU A 154 30.17 -26.18 -36.56
CA LEU A 154 29.54 -26.17 -37.88
C LEU A 154 30.56 -25.97 -38.99
N LYS A 155 31.55 -25.09 -38.80
CA LYS A 155 32.63 -24.88 -39.76
C LYS A 155 33.43 -26.17 -39.98
N GLU A 156 33.82 -26.85 -38.90
CA GLU A 156 34.54 -28.12 -38.98
C GLU A 156 33.70 -29.21 -39.68
N TYR A 157 32.43 -29.36 -39.31
CA TYR A 157 31.51 -30.28 -39.96
C TYR A 157 31.39 -30.03 -41.48
N ILE A 158 31.25 -28.75 -41.86
CA ILE A 158 31.16 -28.33 -43.26
C ILE A 158 32.46 -28.66 -44.00
N GLU A 159 33.63 -28.30 -43.44
CA GLU A 159 34.93 -28.57 -44.05
C GLU A 159 35.17 -30.08 -44.26
N VAL A 160 34.88 -30.90 -43.26
CA VAL A 160 35.01 -32.36 -43.34
C VAL A 160 34.11 -32.93 -44.44
N ASN A 161 32.84 -32.50 -44.49
CA ASN A 161 31.90 -33.03 -45.48
C ASN A 161 32.17 -32.52 -46.90
N PHE A 162 32.58 -31.26 -47.07
CA PHE A 162 33.01 -30.76 -48.38
C PHE A 162 34.22 -31.52 -48.91
N LYS A 163 35.18 -31.87 -48.05
CA LYS A 163 36.32 -32.69 -48.44
C LYS A 163 35.88 -34.07 -48.92
N LYS A 164 35.04 -34.77 -48.14
CA LYS A 164 34.48 -36.08 -48.52
C LYS A 164 33.75 -36.02 -49.87
N LEU A 165 32.87 -35.03 -50.06
CA LEU A 165 32.16 -34.83 -51.32
C LEU A 165 33.11 -34.57 -52.50
N THR A 166 34.17 -33.79 -52.27
CA THR A 166 35.19 -33.51 -53.30
C THR A 166 35.95 -34.77 -53.70
N ASP A 167 36.32 -35.60 -52.71
CA ASP A 167 37.00 -36.87 -52.92
C ASP A 167 36.10 -37.85 -53.69
N GLU A 168 34.85 -38.02 -53.26
CA GLU A 168 33.82 -38.85 -53.93
C GLU A 168 33.55 -38.38 -55.37
N MET A 169 33.40 -37.07 -55.61
CA MET A 169 33.27 -36.52 -56.96
C MET A 169 34.50 -36.82 -57.83
N GLY A 170 35.69 -36.81 -57.24
CA GLY A 170 36.94 -37.19 -57.91
C GLY A 170 36.96 -38.66 -58.32
N GLU A 171 36.45 -39.56 -57.47
CA GLU A 171 36.25 -40.98 -57.79
C GLU A 171 35.25 -41.18 -58.93
N VAL A 172 34.06 -40.59 -58.83
CA VAL A 172 33.03 -40.66 -59.88
C VAL A 172 33.57 -40.16 -61.22
N LYS A 173 34.30 -39.04 -61.25
CA LYS A 173 34.95 -38.54 -62.48
C LYS A 173 35.93 -39.55 -63.08
N ARG A 174 36.74 -40.22 -62.25
CA ARG A 174 37.70 -41.24 -62.70
C ARG A 174 36.99 -42.46 -63.27
N GLU A 175 35.92 -42.92 -62.63
CA GLU A 175 35.11 -44.04 -63.14
C GLU A 175 34.43 -43.70 -64.46
N LEU A 176 33.86 -42.49 -64.58
CA LEU A 176 33.23 -42.01 -65.80
C LEU A 176 34.22 -42.02 -66.99
N GLU A 177 35.46 -41.57 -66.78
CA GLU A 177 36.49 -41.60 -67.82
C GLU A 177 36.91 -43.02 -68.20
N ARG A 178 36.95 -43.97 -67.24
CA ARG A 178 37.18 -45.39 -67.55
C ARG A 178 36.06 -45.96 -68.42
N VAL A 179 34.80 -45.68 -68.07
CA VAL A 179 33.63 -46.13 -68.84
C VAL A 179 33.64 -45.53 -70.25
N LYS A 180 33.87 -44.22 -70.40
CA LYS A 180 34.01 -43.57 -71.71
C LYS A 180 35.10 -44.22 -72.56
N LYS A 181 36.26 -44.55 -71.97
CA LYS A 181 37.36 -45.21 -72.67
C LYS A 181 36.97 -46.62 -73.13
N ALA A 182 36.29 -47.39 -72.27
CA ALA A 182 35.81 -48.73 -72.62
C ALA A 182 34.79 -48.70 -73.77
N LEU A 183 33.85 -47.76 -73.75
CA LEU A 183 32.85 -47.59 -74.81
C LEU A 183 33.49 -47.18 -76.14
N ARG A 184 34.47 -46.26 -76.14
CA ARG A 184 35.25 -45.93 -77.34
C ARG A 184 35.95 -47.16 -77.92
N ASN A 185 36.56 -47.98 -77.07
CA ASN A 185 37.21 -49.22 -77.51
C ASN A 185 36.21 -50.24 -78.09
N ALA A 186 34.95 -50.20 -77.67
CA ALA A 186 33.87 -51.04 -78.20
C ALA A 186 33.21 -50.49 -79.48
N GLY A 187 33.70 -49.37 -80.03
CA GLY A 187 33.16 -48.74 -81.25
C GLY A 187 31.89 -47.93 -81.04
N ILE A 188 31.49 -47.67 -79.80
CA ILE A 188 30.34 -46.84 -79.44
C ILE A 188 30.80 -45.39 -79.32
N SER A 189 30.16 -44.46 -80.03
CA SER A 189 30.44 -43.02 -79.92
C SER A 189 29.98 -42.49 -78.56
N VAL A 190 30.86 -41.82 -77.82
CA VAL A 190 30.61 -41.24 -76.48
C VAL A 190 31.22 -39.86 -76.38
#